data_AF-I4CBB8-F1
#
_entry.id   AF-I4CBB8-F1
#
_cell.length_a   1.000
_cell.length_b   1.000
_cell.length_c   1.000
_cell.angle_alpha   90.00
_cell.angle_beta   90.00
_cell.angle_gamma   90.00
#
_symmetry.space_group_name_H-M   'P 1'
#
loop_
_entity.id
_entity.type
_entity.pdbx_description
1 polymer ?
#
loop_
_entity_poly.entity_id
_entity_poly.type
_entity_poly.pdbx_seq_one_letter_code
_entity_poly.pdbx_strand_id
1 'polypeptide(L)'
;MMSFFGRLRSAFRKSTPEDRISRELSDRGILVFEHTSEVIRAETLLRDSGFSVAVKGPPPEVRKGCDMVIEFPLISELEIFQILLKARIKPLEVLPLQDLLLEPVSLYQVKDFGEYLMVRAANMKITASKKCLTIVNVSGGGCPDVPYLAEQMVGRKLGEAPEPRELGCTLCGYALQLAYEELRRLCRG
;
A
#
# COMPACT_ATOMS: atom_id res chain seq x y z
N MET A 1 59.09 20.34 -6.29
CA MET A 1 59.89 19.14 -6.03
C MET A 1 59.01 18.15 -5.29
N MET A 2 58.70 17.01 -5.94
CA MET A 2 58.11 15.74 -5.41
C MET A 2 56.68 15.83 -4.79
N SER A 3 55.62 15.33 -5.44
CA SER A 3 55.20 13.92 -5.59
C SER A 3 55.02 13.18 -4.25
N PHE A 4 53.81 12.66 -3.96
CA PHE A 4 53.59 11.20 -3.92
C PHE A 4 52.11 10.82 -3.74
N PHE A 5 51.67 9.93 -4.62
CA PHE A 5 50.42 9.15 -4.61
C PHE A 5 50.30 8.25 -3.37
N GLY A 6 49.08 8.08 -2.84
CA GLY A 6 48.75 7.04 -1.87
C GLY A 6 47.29 6.61 -1.98
N ARG A 7 47.05 5.48 -2.67
CA ARG A 7 45.74 4.91 -3.02
C ARG A 7 44.90 4.49 -1.81
N LEU A 8 43.62 4.86 -1.83
CA LEU A 8 42.53 4.23 -1.09
C LEU A 8 42.50 2.70 -1.33
N ARG A 9 42.38 1.92 -0.27
CA ARG A 9 41.78 0.57 -0.29
C ARG A 9 40.69 0.50 0.77
N SER A 10 39.47 0.93 0.40
CA SER A 10 38.28 0.54 1.18
C SER A 10 38.02 -0.94 0.89
N ALA A 11 38.09 -1.77 1.92
CA ALA A 11 37.72 -3.18 1.84
C ALA A 11 36.19 -3.29 1.66
N PHE A 12 35.74 -3.25 0.39
CA PHE A 12 34.38 -3.60 0.01
C PHE A 12 34.22 -5.11 0.15
N ARG A 13 33.74 -5.55 1.31
CA ARG A 13 33.32 -6.93 1.54
C ARG A 13 32.05 -7.16 0.71
N LYS A 14 32.20 -7.76 -0.48
CA LYS A 14 31.06 -8.24 -1.28
C LYS A 14 30.37 -9.38 -0.52
N SER A 15 29.07 -9.25 -0.26
CA SER A 15 28.24 -10.32 0.26
C SER A 15 28.18 -11.49 -0.72
N THR A 16 28.26 -12.71 -0.21
CA THR A 16 28.24 -13.94 -1.00
C THR A 16 26.82 -14.26 -1.49
N PRO A 17 26.65 -15.11 -2.52
CA PRO A 17 25.33 -15.57 -2.98
C PRO A 17 24.53 -16.28 -1.86
N GLU A 18 25.22 -16.97 -0.94
CA GLU A 18 24.61 -17.65 0.22
C GLU A 18 24.03 -16.65 1.24
N ASP A 19 24.64 -15.47 1.41
CA ASP A 19 24.10 -14.35 2.20
C ASP A 19 22.82 -13.73 1.57
N ARG A 20 22.55 -13.99 0.29
CA ARG A 20 21.33 -13.54 -0.40
C ARG A 20 20.22 -14.59 -0.29
N ILE A 21 20.57 -15.87 -0.45
CA ILE A 21 19.65 -17.00 -0.34
C ILE A 21 19.11 -17.15 1.10
N SER A 22 19.87 -16.73 2.12
CA SER A 22 19.45 -16.76 3.53
C SER A 22 18.64 -15.55 4.01
N ARG A 23 18.46 -14.50 3.18
CA ARG A 23 17.67 -13.29 3.52
C ARG A 23 16.27 -13.25 2.89
N GLU A 24 15.92 -14.27 2.09
CA GLU A 24 14.63 -14.37 1.39
C GLU A 24 13.68 -15.40 2.04
N LEU A 25 13.93 -15.81 3.28
CA LEU A 25 12.84 -16.29 4.15
C LEU A 25 12.06 -15.05 4.56
N SER A 26 10.90 -14.83 3.94
CA SER A 26 10.19 -13.55 3.98
C SER A 26 10.06 -13.02 5.41
N ASP A 27 10.65 -11.87 5.70
CA ASP A 27 10.52 -11.15 6.98
C ASP A 27 9.13 -10.52 7.17
N ARG A 28 8.16 -10.96 6.37
CA ARG A 28 6.81 -10.41 6.24
C ARG A 28 5.78 -11.52 6.43
N GLY A 29 4.65 -11.14 6.99
CA GLY A 29 3.45 -11.96 7.06
C GLY A 29 2.23 -11.19 6.57
N ILE A 30 1.11 -11.89 6.42
CA ILE A 30 -0.19 -11.30 6.11
C ILE A 30 -1.21 -11.61 7.19
N LEU A 31 -2.07 -10.63 7.42
CA LEU A 31 -3.32 -10.77 8.16
C LEU A 31 -4.46 -10.93 7.15
N VAL A 32 -5.15 -12.06 7.23
CA VAL A 32 -6.33 -12.35 6.41
C VAL A 32 -7.57 -12.03 7.24
N PHE A 33 -8.54 -11.34 6.63
CA PHE A 33 -9.80 -10.96 7.27
C PHE A 33 -10.99 -11.45 6.45
N GLU A 34 -12.14 -11.60 7.11
CA GLU A 34 -13.38 -12.00 6.43
C GLU A 34 -13.98 -10.82 5.65
N HIS A 35 -13.86 -9.62 6.21
CA HIS A 35 -14.47 -8.43 5.65
C HIS A 35 -13.48 -7.29 5.42
N THR A 36 -13.66 -6.60 4.31
CA THR A 36 -12.92 -5.38 3.95
C THR A 36 -12.97 -4.30 5.04
N SER A 37 -14.08 -4.18 5.77
CA SER A 37 -14.21 -3.24 6.88
C SER A 37 -13.23 -3.53 8.04
N GLU A 38 -12.89 -4.80 8.26
CA GLU A 38 -11.90 -5.19 9.27
C GLU A 38 -10.47 -4.87 8.83
N VAL A 39 -10.16 -5.08 7.54
CA VAL A 39 -8.88 -4.66 6.95
C VAL A 39 -8.67 -3.16 7.17
N ILE A 40 -9.68 -2.34 6.89
CA ILE A 40 -9.59 -0.88 7.07
C ILE A 40 -9.34 -0.52 8.52
N ARG A 41 -10.12 -1.10 9.45
CA ARG A 41 -9.99 -0.82 10.89
C ARG A 41 -8.63 -1.26 11.43
N ALA A 42 -8.18 -2.45 11.06
CA ALA A 42 -6.89 -2.99 11.47
C ALA A 42 -5.75 -2.15 10.91
N GLU A 43 -5.77 -1.83 9.62
CA GLU A 43 -4.73 -1.04 8.98
C GLU A 43 -4.58 0.34 9.64
N THR A 44 -5.70 1.00 9.89
CA THR A 44 -5.74 2.30 10.58
C THR A 44 -5.08 2.19 11.94
N LEU A 45 -5.55 1.24 12.75
CA LEU A 45 -5.07 1.04 14.10
C LEU A 45 -3.57 0.74 14.14
N LEU A 46 -3.08 -0.08 13.21
CA LEU A 46 -1.68 -0.46 13.12
C LEU A 46 -0.81 0.71 12.65
N ARG A 47 -1.25 1.50 11.66
CA ARG A 47 -0.52 2.70 11.23
C ARG A 47 -0.47 3.77 12.32
N ASP A 48 -1.60 4.01 13.00
CA ASP A 48 -1.68 4.95 14.12
C ASP A 48 -0.78 4.52 15.29
N SER A 49 -0.55 3.21 15.43
CA SER A 49 0.38 2.63 16.40
C SER A 49 1.84 2.59 15.90
N GLY A 50 2.13 3.14 14.72
CA GLY A 50 3.49 3.27 14.17
C GLY A 50 4.01 2.07 13.37
N PHE A 51 3.17 1.06 13.08
CA PHE A 51 3.61 -0.11 12.32
C PHE A 51 3.65 0.16 10.81
N SER A 52 4.72 -0.31 10.17
CA SER A 52 4.90 -0.27 8.72
C SER A 52 4.13 -1.40 8.03
N VAL A 53 2.83 -1.18 7.85
CA VAL A 53 1.91 -2.11 7.19
C VAL A 53 1.51 -1.64 5.79
N ALA A 54 1.12 -2.58 4.93
CA ALA A 54 0.63 -2.29 3.58
C ALA A 54 -0.61 -3.11 3.25
N VAL A 55 -1.61 -2.47 2.63
CA VAL A 55 -2.78 -3.19 2.10
C VAL A 55 -2.45 -3.75 0.72
N LYS A 56 -2.67 -5.06 0.54
CA LYS A 56 -2.41 -5.78 -0.71
C LYS A 56 -3.62 -6.63 -1.10
N GLY A 57 -3.64 -7.14 -2.34
CA GLY A 57 -4.60 -8.16 -2.75
C GLY A 57 -4.21 -9.54 -2.20
N PRO A 58 -5.15 -10.36 -1.73
CA PRO A 58 -4.84 -11.70 -1.25
C PRO A 58 -4.27 -12.55 -2.39
N PRO A 59 -3.28 -13.40 -2.11
CA PRO A 59 -2.90 -14.44 -3.04
C PRO A 59 -4.07 -15.42 -3.25
N PRO A 60 -4.11 -16.14 -4.39
CA PRO A 60 -5.27 -16.95 -4.78
C PRO A 60 -5.70 -17.99 -3.74
N GLU A 61 -4.77 -18.54 -2.98
CA GLU A 61 -5.01 -19.65 -2.03
C GLU A 61 -5.81 -19.21 -0.79
N VAL A 62 -5.67 -17.95 -0.38
CA VAL A 62 -6.29 -17.40 0.84
C VAL A 62 -7.46 -16.45 0.55
N ARG A 63 -7.89 -16.37 -0.70
CA ARG A 63 -8.97 -15.47 -1.12
C ARG A 63 -10.32 -15.96 -0.59
N LYS A 64 -10.79 -15.36 0.50
CA LYS A 64 -12.03 -15.69 1.22
C LYS A 64 -13.08 -14.58 1.12
N GLY A 65 -13.45 -14.16 -0.09
CA GLY A 65 -14.48 -13.16 -0.33
C GLY A 65 -14.09 -11.70 -0.05
N CYS A 66 -13.03 -11.44 0.73
CA CYS A 66 -12.38 -10.14 0.83
C CYS A 66 -11.28 -10.01 -0.24
N ASP A 67 -11.20 -8.84 -0.89
CA ASP A 67 -10.17 -8.52 -1.91
C ASP A 67 -8.91 -7.88 -1.32
N MET A 68 -8.74 -7.88 0.01
CA MET A 68 -7.61 -7.23 0.67
C MET A 68 -7.05 -8.02 1.86
N VAL A 69 -5.74 -7.88 2.06
CA VAL A 69 -4.97 -8.36 3.21
C VAL A 69 -4.04 -7.27 3.71
N ILE A 70 -3.56 -7.39 4.94
CA ILE A 70 -2.54 -6.48 5.50
C ILE A 70 -1.21 -7.23 5.57
N GLU A 71 -0.23 -6.77 4.82
CA GLU A 71 1.15 -7.20 4.95
C GLU A 71 1.85 -6.44 6.10
N PHE A 72 2.61 -7.15 6.93
CA PHE A 72 3.31 -6.61 8.10
C PHE A 72 4.67 -7.28 8.32
N PRO A 73 5.60 -6.67 9.09
CA PRO A 73 6.87 -7.30 9.46
C PRO A 73 6.68 -8.41 10.51
N LEU A 74 7.18 -9.63 10.29
CA LEU A 74 7.02 -10.76 11.23
C LEU A 74 7.64 -10.47 12.61
N ILE A 75 8.71 -9.68 12.68
CA ILE A 75 9.32 -9.27 13.95
C ILE A 75 8.33 -8.52 14.86
N SER A 76 7.29 -7.92 14.30
CA SER A 76 6.24 -7.18 15.00
C SER A 76 4.99 -8.01 15.31
N GLU A 77 4.96 -9.30 14.97
CA GLU A 77 3.74 -10.14 15.04
C GLU A 77 3.09 -10.13 16.44
N LEU A 78 3.88 -10.34 17.49
CA LEU A 78 3.36 -10.38 18.87
C LEU A 78 2.71 -9.05 19.28
N GLU A 79 3.33 -7.92 18.94
CA GLU A 79 2.81 -6.60 19.28
C GLU A 79 1.53 -6.28 18.49
N ILE A 80 1.54 -6.58 17.19
CA ILE A 80 0.38 -6.45 16.30
C ILE A 80 -0.78 -7.29 16.84
N PHE A 81 -0.54 -8.55 17.21
CA PHE A 81 -1.56 -9.43 17.76
C PHE A 81 -2.17 -8.86 19.04
N GLN A 82 -1.36 -8.34 19.96
CA GLN A 82 -1.83 -7.72 21.20
C GLN A 82 -2.69 -6.47 20.95
N ILE A 83 -2.30 -5.63 19.98
CA ILE A 83 -3.06 -4.42 19.61
C ILE A 83 -4.42 -4.80 19.01
N LEU A 84 -4.43 -5.73 18.07
CA LEU A 84 -5.67 -6.21 17.45
C LEU A 84 -6.60 -6.87 18.48
N LEU A 85 -6.06 -7.68 19.38
CA LEU A 85 -6.82 -8.31 20.46
C LEU A 85 -7.47 -7.27 21.39
N LYS A 86 -6.72 -6.26 21.82
CA LYS A 86 -7.24 -5.16 22.65
C LYS A 86 -8.37 -4.39 21.95
N ALA A 87 -8.26 -4.21 20.63
CA ALA A 87 -9.29 -3.58 19.80
C ALA A 87 -10.44 -4.51 19.39
N ARG A 88 -10.41 -5.79 19.81
CA ARG A 88 -11.37 -6.83 19.42
C ARG A 88 -11.49 -7.01 17.90
N ILE A 89 -10.36 -6.90 17.20
CA ILE A 89 -10.24 -7.21 15.78
C ILE A 89 -9.54 -8.55 15.68
N LYS A 90 -10.16 -9.54 15.02
CA LYS A 90 -9.62 -10.91 14.95
C LYS A 90 -9.38 -11.29 13.49
N PRO A 91 -8.12 -11.36 13.04
CA PRO A 91 -7.80 -11.96 11.75
C PRO A 91 -8.33 -13.39 11.68
N LEU A 92 -8.79 -13.81 10.50
CA LEU A 92 -9.10 -15.21 10.22
C LEU A 92 -7.83 -16.06 10.28
N GLU A 93 -6.75 -15.54 9.68
CA GLU A 93 -5.46 -16.20 9.60
C GLU A 93 -4.34 -15.17 9.71
N VAL A 94 -3.22 -15.61 10.29
CA VAL A 94 -1.94 -14.90 10.29
C VAL A 94 -0.95 -15.87 9.66
N LEU A 95 -0.40 -15.51 8.51
CA LEU A 95 0.44 -16.41 7.71
C LEU A 95 1.75 -15.70 7.36
N PRO A 96 2.92 -16.29 7.61
CA PRO A 96 4.17 -15.77 7.06
C PRO A 96 4.16 -15.98 5.53
N LEU A 97 4.74 -15.06 4.75
CA LEU A 97 4.64 -15.17 3.28
C LEU A 97 5.33 -16.43 2.73
N GLN A 98 6.36 -16.93 3.41
CA GLN A 98 7.06 -18.17 3.06
C GLN A 98 6.16 -19.41 3.04
N ASP A 99 5.00 -19.37 3.72
CA ASP A 99 4.04 -20.49 3.74
C ASP A 99 3.05 -20.42 2.55
N LEU A 100 3.12 -19.37 1.74
CA LEU A 100 2.23 -19.12 0.60
C LEU A 100 2.92 -19.52 -0.72
N LEU A 101 2.13 -20.06 -1.64
CA LEU A 101 2.62 -20.41 -2.98
C LEU A 101 2.89 -19.17 -3.84
N LEU A 102 2.11 -18.11 -3.61
CA LEU A 102 2.17 -16.85 -4.33
C LEU A 102 2.21 -15.68 -3.36
N GLU A 103 2.98 -14.66 -3.70
CA GLU A 103 3.02 -13.43 -2.93
C GLU A 103 1.71 -12.63 -3.09
N PRO A 104 1.32 -11.84 -2.06
CA PRO A 104 0.23 -10.89 -2.18
C PRO A 104 0.51 -9.90 -3.32
N VAL A 105 -0.48 -9.79 -4.21
CA VAL A 105 -0.36 -8.98 -5.43
C VAL A 105 -0.59 -7.50 -5.12
N SER A 106 -0.08 -6.63 -5.99
CA SER A 106 -0.39 -5.21 -5.95
C SER A 106 -1.90 -4.98 -5.96
N LEU A 107 -2.40 -4.21 -4.99
CA LEU A 107 -3.77 -3.71 -4.99
C LEU A 107 -4.01 -2.72 -6.15
N TYR A 108 -2.92 -2.15 -6.68
CA TYR A 108 -2.95 -1.08 -7.65
C TYR A 108 -2.83 -1.59 -9.08
N GLN A 109 -3.64 -1.02 -9.96
CA GLN A 109 -3.44 -1.08 -11.40
C GLN A 109 -3.15 0.33 -11.91
N VAL A 110 -1.95 0.51 -12.44
CA VAL A 110 -1.50 1.78 -13.02
C VAL A 110 -1.69 1.73 -14.52
N LYS A 111 -2.27 2.79 -15.10
CA LYS A 111 -2.41 2.94 -16.55
C LYS A 111 -1.92 4.30 -17.01
N ASP A 112 -1.00 4.28 -17.95
CA ASP A 112 -0.45 5.45 -18.60
C ASP A 112 -1.26 5.79 -19.86
N PHE A 113 -1.73 7.04 -19.95
CA PHE A 113 -2.45 7.58 -21.09
C PHE A 113 -1.67 8.70 -21.79
N GLY A 114 -0.34 8.70 -21.70
CA GLY A 114 0.53 9.74 -22.22
C GLY A 114 0.62 10.92 -21.25
N GLU A 115 -0.18 11.96 -21.47
CA GLU A 115 -0.19 13.17 -20.61
C GLU A 115 -0.82 12.92 -19.23
N TYR A 116 -1.54 11.81 -19.08
CA TYR A 116 -2.28 11.47 -17.87
C TYR A 116 -1.81 10.14 -17.29
N LEU A 117 -1.83 10.04 -15.96
CA LEU A 117 -1.57 8.81 -15.22
C LEU A 117 -2.82 8.47 -14.41
N MET A 118 -3.32 7.25 -14.58
CA MET A 118 -4.44 6.71 -13.81
C MET A 118 -3.95 5.62 -12.86
N VAL A 119 -4.39 5.69 -11.61
CA VAL A 119 -4.23 4.62 -10.63
C VAL A 119 -5.61 4.10 -10.26
N ARG A 120 -5.76 2.78 -10.28
CA ARG A 120 -6.93 2.06 -9.76
C ARG A 120 -6.55 1.31 -8.50
N ALA A 121 -7.35 1.43 -7.45
CA ALA A 121 -7.32 0.53 -6.29
C ALA A 121 -8.73 -0.07 -6.12
N ALA A 122 -8.82 -1.39 -6.07
CA ALA A 122 -10.09 -2.12 -6.17
C ALA A 122 -10.94 -1.58 -7.35
N ASN A 123 -12.17 -1.13 -7.12
CA ASN A 123 -13.05 -0.61 -8.16
C ASN A 123 -12.99 0.92 -8.33
N MET A 124 -12.10 1.63 -7.62
CA MET A 124 -11.96 3.09 -7.69
C MET A 124 -10.74 3.50 -8.50
N LYS A 125 -10.90 4.55 -9.32
CA LYS A 125 -9.89 5.09 -10.23
C LYS A 125 -9.72 6.58 -10.00
N ILE A 126 -8.48 7.04 -9.98
CA ILE A 126 -8.12 8.45 -9.98
C ILE A 126 -7.09 8.70 -11.08
N THR A 127 -7.28 9.77 -11.83
CA THR A 127 -6.41 10.16 -12.94
C THR A 127 -5.94 11.60 -12.74
N ALA A 128 -4.65 11.85 -12.91
CA ALA A 128 -4.09 13.20 -12.91
C ALA A 128 -3.25 13.48 -14.15
N SER A 129 -3.17 14.77 -14.51
CA SER A 129 -2.19 15.26 -15.48
C SER A 129 -0.78 15.15 -14.90
N LYS A 130 0.15 14.56 -15.66
CA LYS A 130 1.55 14.47 -15.25
C LYS A 130 2.27 15.81 -15.26
N LYS A 131 1.77 16.78 -16.05
CA LYS A 131 2.40 18.09 -16.24
C LYS A 131 2.13 19.04 -15.07
N CYS A 132 0.88 19.17 -14.67
CA CYS A 132 0.46 20.12 -13.63
C CYS A 132 -0.07 19.46 -12.36
N LEU A 133 -0.08 18.12 -12.31
CA LEU A 133 -0.59 17.31 -11.21
C LEU A 133 -2.06 17.55 -10.88
N THR A 134 -2.83 18.15 -11.79
CA THR A 134 -4.28 18.34 -11.62
C THR A 134 -4.99 17.01 -11.77
N ILE A 135 -5.87 16.68 -10.81
CA ILE A 135 -6.78 15.55 -10.88
C ILE A 135 -7.82 15.86 -11.95
N VAL A 136 -7.88 15.05 -12.99
CA VAL A 136 -8.77 15.25 -14.14
C VAL A 136 -9.97 14.31 -14.14
N ASN A 137 -9.91 13.23 -13.36
CA ASN A 137 -11.01 12.29 -13.26
C ASN A 137 -10.93 11.49 -11.94
N VAL A 138 -12.09 11.31 -11.33
CA VAL A 138 -12.36 10.27 -10.33
C VAL A 138 -13.53 9.44 -10.84
N SER A 139 -13.38 8.12 -10.91
CA SER A 139 -14.45 7.24 -11.41
C SER A 139 -14.42 5.84 -10.82
N GLY A 140 -15.49 5.08 -11.03
CA GLY A 140 -15.67 3.73 -10.50
C GLY A 140 -16.61 3.68 -9.29
N GLY A 141 -16.63 2.53 -8.62
CA GLY A 141 -17.46 2.30 -7.42
C GLY A 141 -18.98 2.34 -7.68
N GLY A 142 -19.72 2.51 -6.58
CA GLY A 142 -21.18 2.65 -6.54
C GLY A 142 -21.71 3.15 -5.20
N CYS A 143 -20.82 3.66 -4.34
CA CYS A 143 -21.16 4.19 -3.04
C CYS A 143 -21.71 5.62 -3.13
N PRO A 144 -22.59 6.02 -2.22
CA PRO A 144 -23.28 7.32 -2.27
C PRO A 144 -22.35 8.53 -2.10
N ASP A 145 -21.16 8.35 -1.52
CA ASP A 145 -20.18 9.43 -1.31
C ASP A 145 -19.27 9.68 -2.53
N VAL A 146 -19.21 8.76 -3.50
CA VAL A 146 -18.32 8.89 -4.67
C VAL A 146 -18.58 10.15 -5.50
N PRO A 147 -19.85 10.53 -5.82
CA PRO A 147 -20.10 11.76 -6.58
C PRO A 147 -19.58 13.01 -5.86
N TYR A 148 -19.78 13.09 -4.54
CA TYR A 148 -19.30 14.20 -3.72
C TYR A 148 -17.77 14.24 -3.68
N LEU A 149 -17.12 13.10 -3.47
CA LEU A 149 -15.66 13.00 -3.51
C LEU A 149 -15.10 13.45 -4.86
N ALA A 150 -15.71 13.00 -5.97
CA ALA A 150 -15.30 13.40 -7.31
C ALA A 150 -15.42 14.92 -7.52
N GLU A 151 -16.55 15.52 -7.11
CA GLU A 151 -16.77 16.97 -7.17
C GLU A 151 -15.73 17.75 -6.36
N GLN A 152 -15.40 17.28 -5.15
CA GLN A 152 -14.45 17.98 -4.29
C GLN A 152 -13.00 17.86 -4.80
N MET A 153 -12.65 16.82 -5.55
CA MET A 153 -11.27 16.54 -5.93
C MET A 153 -10.92 16.92 -7.37
N VAL A 154 -11.83 16.71 -8.33
CA VAL A 154 -11.55 16.96 -9.75
C VAL A 154 -11.32 18.46 -9.99
N GLY A 155 -10.30 18.78 -10.77
CA GLY A 155 -9.83 20.15 -11.03
C GLY A 155 -8.81 20.68 -10.02
N ARG A 156 -8.60 20.00 -8.89
CA ARG A 156 -7.57 20.37 -7.90
C ARG A 156 -6.24 19.67 -8.18
N LYS A 157 -5.14 20.22 -7.68
CA LYS A 157 -3.81 19.58 -7.76
C LYS A 157 -3.66 18.47 -6.73
N LEU A 158 -2.91 17.42 -7.07
CA LEU A 158 -2.46 16.41 -6.12
C LEU A 158 -1.69 17.09 -4.97
N GLY A 159 -2.13 16.85 -3.73
CA GLY A 159 -1.59 17.49 -2.53
C GLY A 159 -2.35 18.74 -2.06
N GLU A 160 -3.14 19.38 -2.93
CA GLU A 160 -4.06 20.48 -2.56
C GLU A 160 -5.52 20.00 -2.47
N ALA A 161 -5.84 18.89 -3.15
CA ALA A 161 -7.13 18.23 -3.05
C ALA A 161 -7.33 17.67 -1.63
N PRO A 162 -8.57 17.69 -1.10
CA PRO A 162 -8.89 17.00 0.15
C PRO A 162 -8.57 15.52 0.01
N GLU A 163 -8.14 14.88 1.09
CA GLU A 163 -7.89 13.46 1.04
C GLU A 163 -9.24 12.71 1.02
N PRO A 164 -9.44 11.70 0.14
CA PRO A 164 -10.68 10.94 0.09
C PRO A 164 -11.16 10.43 1.45
N ARG A 165 -10.22 10.10 2.34
CA ARG A 165 -10.49 9.60 3.68
C ARG A 165 -10.98 10.66 4.67
N GLU A 166 -10.73 11.95 4.40
CA GLU A 166 -11.24 13.06 5.23
C GLU A 166 -12.73 13.32 4.99
N LEU A 167 -13.20 13.02 3.77
CA LEU A 167 -14.57 13.33 3.33
C LEU A 167 -15.44 12.08 3.13
N GLY A 168 -14.83 10.95 2.81
CA GLY A 168 -15.51 9.70 2.48
C GLY A 168 -15.70 8.80 3.70
N CYS A 169 -16.84 8.10 3.73
CA CYS A 169 -17.20 7.19 4.82
C CYS A 169 -17.41 5.75 4.34
N THR A 170 -17.19 5.48 3.05
CA THR A 170 -17.46 4.17 2.44
C THR A 170 -16.18 3.46 2.01
N LEU A 171 -16.35 2.17 1.66
CA LEU A 171 -15.28 1.36 1.09
C LEU A 171 -14.74 1.94 -0.22
N CYS A 172 -15.59 2.59 -1.02
CA CYS A 172 -15.13 3.29 -2.23
C CYS A 172 -14.32 4.52 -1.86
N GLY A 173 -14.73 5.31 -0.85
CA GLY A 173 -13.92 6.42 -0.34
C GLY A 173 -12.54 5.96 0.12
N TYR A 174 -12.48 4.85 0.85
CA TYR A 174 -11.20 4.25 1.27
C TYR A 174 -10.35 3.74 0.09
N ALA A 175 -10.94 3.03 -0.87
CA ALA A 175 -10.21 2.59 -2.05
C ALA A 175 -9.68 3.78 -2.86
N LEU A 176 -10.46 4.87 -2.95
CA LEU A 176 -10.02 6.11 -3.59
C LEU A 176 -8.85 6.75 -2.84
N GLN A 177 -8.82 6.70 -1.50
CA GLN A 177 -7.68 7.14 -0.69
C GLN A 177 -6.41 6.38 -1.10
N LEU A 178 -6.47 5.05 -1.13
CA LEU A 178 -5.31 4.23 -1.49
C LEU A 178 -4.82 4.55 -2.91
N ALA A 179 -5.73 4.75 -3.86
CA ALA A 179 -5.37 5.15 -5.21
C ALA A 179 -4.76 6.56 -5.26
N TYR A 180 -5.25 7.50 -4.44
CA TYR A 180 -4.72 8.87 -4.33
C TYR A 180 -3.31 8.88 -3.75
N GLU A 181 -3.05 8.13 -2.67
CA GLU A 181 -1.72 7.99 -2.07
C GLU A 181 -0.71 7.40 -3.06
N GLU A 182 -1.10 6.35 -3.77
CA GLU A 182 -0.23 5.71 -4.76
C GLU A 182 0.03 6.63 -5.96
N LEU A 183 -0.99 7.35 -6.44
CA LEU A 183 -0.80 8.33 -7.50
C LEU A 183 0.15 9.47 -7.06
N ARG A 184 0.01 9.96 -5.82
CA ARG A 184 0.97 10.92 -5.24
C ARG A 184 2.37 10.35 -5.18
N ARG A 185 2.53 9.09 -4.75
CA ARG A 185 3.84 8.43 -4.69
C ARG A 185 4.51 8.34 -6.07
N LEU A 186 3.75 7.98 -7.10
CA LEU A 186 4.23 7.85 -8.48
C LEU A 186 4.54 9.19 -9.14
N CYS A 187 3.85 10.26 -8.73
CA CYS A 187 4.05 11.61 -9.24
C CYS A 187 5.07 12.45 -8.43
N ARG A 188 5.69 11.88 -7.38
CA ARG A 188 6.85 12.48 -6.70
C ARG A 188 8.07 12.33 -7.62
N GLY A 189 8.22 13.28 -8.54
CA GLY A 189 9.43 13.55 -9.32
C GLY A 189 10.13 14.79 -8.79
#